data_AF-A0AAU0F1N3-F1
#
_entry.id   AF-A0AAU0F1N3-F1
#
_cell.length_a   1.000
_cell.length_b   1.000
_cell.length_c   1.000
_cell.angle_alpha   90.00
_cell.angle_beta   90.00
_cell.angle_gamma   90.00
#
_symmetry.space_group_name_H-M   'P 1'
#
loop_
_entity.id
_entity.type
_entity.pdbx_description
1 polymer ?
#
loop_
_entity_poly.entity_id
_entity_poly.type
_entity_poly.pdbx_seq_one_letter_code
_entity_poly.pdbx_strand_id
1 'polypeptide(L)' 'MGKVMMPLRLTLVGELKGPDVPDILAILGKAESLARIKNAINHIS' A
#
# COMPACT_ATOMS: atom_id res chain seq x y z
N MET A 1 14.04 -4.94 -9.16
CA MET A 1 13.72 -4.76 -7.72
C MET A 1 12.39 -4.05 -7.43
N GLY A 2 11.51 -3.74 -8.42
CA GLY A 2 10.25 -3.02 -8.19
C GLY A 2 8.95 -3.85 -8.15
N LYS A 3 9.02 -5.19 -8.19
CA LYS A 3 7.83 -6.04 -8.36
C LYS A 3 6.86 -6.04 -7.17
N VAL A 4 7.36 -5.76 -5.96
CA VAL A 4 6.54 -5.72 -4.73
C VAL A 4 6.23 -4.28 -4.32
N MET A 5 7.22 -3.38 -4.39
CA MET A 5 7.07 -2.02 -3.89
C MET A 5 6.06 -1.20 -4.68
N MET A 6 6.00 -1.36 -6.01
CA MET A 6 5.04 -0.64 -6.85
C MET A 6 3.58 -1.02 -6.57
N PRO A 7 3.18 -2.32 -6.58
CA PRO A 7 1.79 -2.69 -6.27
C PRO A 7 1.42 -2.42 -4.81
N LEU A 8 2.36 -2.56 -3.87
CA LEU A 8 2.10 -2.22 -2.46
C LEU A 8 1.81 -0.72 -2.31
N ARG A 9 2.58 0.14 -2.96
CA ARG A 9 2.30 1.59 -2.96
C ARG A 9 0.92 1.90 -3.53
N LEU A 10 0.62 1.35 -4.71
CA LEU A 10 -0.68 1.55 -5.36
C LEU A 10 -1.83 1.10 -4.44
N THR A 11 -1.65 0.00 -3.72
CA THR A 11 -2.61 -0.51 -2.74
C THR A 11 -2.82 0.46 -1.57
N LEU A 12 -1.76 1.10 -1.09
CA LEU A 12 -1.81 1.96 0.09
C LEU A 12 -2.33 3.36 -0.21
N VAL A 13 -1.97 3.96 -1.35
CA VAL A 13 -2.29 5.39 -1.65
C VAL A 13 -3.03 5.61 -2.97
N GLY A 14 -3.21 4.59 -3.80
CA GLY A 14 -3.92 4.70 -5.09
C GLY A 14 -3.11 5.37 -6.21
N GLU A 15 -1.86 5.75 -5.96
CA GLU A 15 -0.97 6.36 -6.94
C GLU A 15 0.47 5.79 -6.88
N LEU A 16 1.21 5.93 -7.98
CA LEU A 16 2.60 5.47 -8.08
C LEU A 16 3.64 6.54 -7.70
N LYS A 17 3.21 7.77 -7.39
CA LYS A 17 4.05 8.91 -7.00
C LYS A 17 3.86 9.26 -5.51
N GLY A 18 4.71 10.13 -4.96
CA GLY A 18 4.60 10.61 -3.57
C GLY A 18 5.73 10.13 -2.64
N PRO A 19 5.47 9.99 -1.32
CA PRO A 19 6.45 9.56 -0.31
C PRO A 19 6.72 8.05 -0.32
N ASP A 20 7.86 7.62 0.22
CA ASP A 20 8.25 6.21 0.18
C ASP A 20 7.29 5.33 1.00
N VAL A 21 7.22 4.04 0.64
CA VAL A 21 6.29 3.09 1.29
C VAL A 21 6.47 3.02 2.83
N PRO A 22 7.71 3.04 3.40
CA PRO A 22 7.87 3.08 4.85
C PRO A 22 7.22 4.32 5.50
N ASP A 23 7.31 5.49 4.87
CA ASP A 23 6.70 6.72 5.37
C ASP A 23 5.17 6.63 5.31
N ILE A 24 4.64 6.10 4.21
CA ILE A 24 3.20 5.86 4.05
C ILE A 24 2.68 4.93 5.17
N LEU A 25 3.38 3.83 5.43
CA LEU A 25 3.02 2.87 6.47
C LEU A 25 3.09 3.49 7.87
N ALA A 26 4.07 4.36 8.13
CA ALA A 26 4.19 5.08 9.39
C ALA A 26 3.04 6.08 9.60
N ILE A 27 2.65 6.80 8.54
CA ILE A 27 1.55 7.77 8.58
C ILE A 27 0.18 7.07 8.74
N LEU A 28 -0.07 5.99 7.99
CA LEU A 28 -1.33 5.25 8.05
C LEU A 28 -1.46 4.43 9.35
N GLY A 29 -0.35 3.93 9.87
CA GLY A 29 -0.32 3.00 10.98
C GLY A 29 -0.76 1.58 10.59
N LYS A 30 -0.57 0.65 11.54
CA LYS A 30 -0.72 -0.80 11.30
C LYS A 30 -2.14 -1.21 10.90
N ALA A 31 -3.16 -0.71 11.60
CA ALA A 31 -4.54 -1.15 11.41
C ALA A 31 -5.06 -0.78 10.01
N GLU A 32 -4.89 0.48 9.62
CA GLU A 32 -5.32 0.99 8.31
C GLU A 32 -4.54 0.35 7.16
N SER A 33 -3.22 0.22 7.30
CA SER A 33 -2.38 -0.45 6.30
C SER A 33 -2.85 -1.88 6.02
N LEU A 34 -3.16 -2.64 7.08
CA LEU A 34 -3.69 -4.00 6.96
C LEU A 34 -5.08 -4.03 6.33
N ALA A 35 -5.96 -3.07 6.67
CA ALA A 35 -7.29 -2.99 6.08
C ALA A 35 -7.22 -2.76 4.57
N ARG A 36 -6.39 -1.82 4.10
CA ARG A 36 -6.19 -1.55 2.66
C ARG A 36 -5.60 -2.75 1.91
N ILE A 37 -4.59 -3.40 2.48
CA ILE A 37 -3.98 -4.59 1.86
C ILE A 37 -5.01 -5.72 1.74
N LYS A 38 -5.78 -6.01 2.79
CA LYS A 38 -6.85 -7.02 2.75
C LYS A 38 -7.91 -6.67 1.71
N ASN A 39 -8.30 -5.40 1.64
CA ASN A 39 -9.25 -4.92 0.65
C ASN A 39 -8.75 -5.18 -0.77
N ALA A 40 -7.48 -4.86 -1.06
CA ALA A 40 -6.89 -5.12 -2.37
C ALA A 40 -6.87 -6.62 -2.72
N ILE A 41 -6.49 -7.48 -1.78
CA ILE A 41 -6.53 -8.95 -1.98
C ILE A 41 -7.95 -9.40 -2.36
N ASN A 42 -8.97 -8.91 -1.65
CA ASN A 42 -10.37 -9.30 -1.88
C ASN A 42 -10.95 -8.83 -3.22
N HIS A 43 -10.38 -7.80 -3.86
CA HIS A 43 -10.91 -7.20 -5.09
C HIS A 43 -10.02 -7.42 -6.33
N ILE A 44 -8.81 -7.97 -6.16
CA ILE A 44 -7.88 -8.30 -7.24
C ILE A 44 -7.92 -9.81 -7.57
N SER A 45 -8.52 -10.62 -6.68
CA SER A 45 -8.69 -12.07 -6.85
C SER A 45 -9.73 -12.44 -7.90
#